data_AF-A0A0S1S8H3-F1
#
_entry.id   AF-A0A0S1S8H3-F1
#
_cell.length_a   1.000
_cell.length_b   1.000
_cell.length_c   1.000
_cell.angle_alpha   90.00
_cell.angle_beta   90.00
_cell.angle_gamma   90.00
#
_symmetry.space_group_name_H-M   'P 1'
#
loop_
_entity.id
_entity.type
_entity.pdbx_description
1 polymer ?
#
loop_
_entity_poly.entity_id
_entity_poly.type
_entity_poly.pdbx_seq_one_letter_code
_entity_poly.pdbx_strand_id
1 'polypeptide(L)'
;MMMHYPTKIKSLILLIFVVFFHISCEKDSDLLLEAILEDPITTEDSSSENDPNFETKSFTFQTVEDAYLQGSKGINESIMRLEENNRVSFLMFDLSPINEVNGEIIDVDLQFTIHSDQGNGTIDIYKGIGTSWKEEDLNQEVAPKYDVLLASVSKSFELETTEIIKLNNKEVKSEKTSLVLTHRQGNDFAIASKENSSKKGPKLVVTYMAPLGSKDIEVTYAEETLPEEPQENPLDEEKLNLNSDVAYWKDKFDAKWTTDKIDALTKSKSGNHFQEYYYLGYYIDGLTSIWRATGDNTYLNEALQLIENTMQDAKPMSGTNTGYLGWPSDLSKYGSTRYQEGTSLWEAFMFRHVATLLRIMYESPNLRSSGYQSRYDAILNFTEKHIFEKWADYDGGIYRSRTHMASHWARIGMELYIITGNQKYNEVFENISFGTMPNRSSNLRNQIHYNPNVPTAYIWSSEWGKNYDSGTQDTSHAGAIISFWVTAYENNMYWNKNDIDALISTLDQVVWKDSDGVNFYKIIDGSGSYDYSGRLNEWLPLGRYSVKIQNKIKDKYIGSNLKFYGSQTLGIASLNSKFLTDGSAVYPEN
;
A
#
# COMPACT_ATOMS: atom_id res chain seq x y z
N MET A 1 20.10 5.55 71.13
CA MET A 1 19.09 4.53 71.51
C MET A 1 18.49 4.04 70.20
N MET A 2 19.07 3.04 69.50
CA MET A 2 19.27 1.61 69.84
C MET A 2 17.92 0.89 70.07
N MET A 3 17.59 -0.27 69.47
CA MET A 3 18.35 -1.28 68.67
C MET A 3 17.82 -1.35 67.21
N HIS A 4 18.30 -2.07 66.17
CA HIS A 4 19.10 -3.31 65.98
C HIS A 4 18.30 -4.64 66.22
N TYR A 5 17.95 -5.39 65.15
CA TYR A 5 18.67 -6.55 64.53
C TYR A 5 18.33 -7.92 65.20
N PRO A 6 18.68 -9.10 64.61
CA PRO A 6 19.24 -9.41 63.28
C PRO A 6 18.13 -9.96 62.31
N THR A 7 18.16 -11.02 61.46
CA THR A 7 19.11 -12.12 61.12
C THR A 7 18.81 -12.71 59.70
N LYS A 8 19.60 -13.69 59.24
CA LYS A 8 19.42 -14.52 58.01
C LYS A 8 19.90 -15.97 58.29
N ILE A 9 19.44 -16.95 57.50
CA ILE A 9 20.01 -18.31 57.20
C ILE A 9 19.21 -18.86 55.99
N LYS A 10 19.69 -19.57 54.93
CA LYS A 10 20.92 -20.30 54.52
C LYS A 10 21.10 -21.78 54.91
N SER A 11 20.45 -22.68 54.16
CA SER A 11 20.89 -24.00 53.60
C SER A 11 19.67 -24.67 52.94
N LEU A 12 19.66 -25.35 51.78
CA LEU A 12 20.62 -26.12 50.97
C LEU A 12 20.87 -27.57 51.46
N ILE A 13 20.92 -28.52 50.49
CA ILE A 13 21.24 -29.97 50.57
C ILE A 13 20.07 -30.87 51.06
N LEU A 14 19.83 -32.11 50.57
CA LEU A 14 19.94 -32.77 49.23
C LEU A 14 19.41 -34.23 49.37
N LEU A 15 18.69 -34.79 48.36
CA LEU A 15 18.54 -36.25 48.09
C LEU A 15 17.75 -37.10 49.15
N ILE A 16 17.25 -38.34 48.94
CA ILE A 16 17.31 -39.35 47.84
C ILE A 16 16.15 -40.39 47.93
N PHE A 17 15.89 -41.16 46.84
CA PHE A 17 15.12 -42.45 46.72
C PHE A 17 13.60 -42.44 47.03
N VAL A 18 12.70 -43.33 46.52
CA VAL A 18 12.70 -44.56 45.67
C VAL A 18 11.55 -44.37 44.63
N VAL A 19 11.64 -44.55 43.29
CA VAL A 19 12.06 -45.63 42.34
C VAL A 19 11.01 -46.73 42.03
N PHE A 20 10.40 -46.63 40.85
CA PHE A 20 9.86 -47.68 39.95
C PHE A 20 9.98 -47.05 38.53
N PHE A 21 10.67 -47.54 37.47
CA PHE A 21 11.04 -48.87 36.94
C PHE A 21 9.83 -49.73 36.49
N HIS A 22 9.82 -50.36 35.30
CA HIS A 22 10.90 -50.72 34.34
C HIS A 22 10.38 -50.99 32.90
N ILE A 23 11.23 -50.77 31.85
CA ILE A 23 11.36 -51.58 30.57
C ILE A 23 10.15 -51.48 29.58
N SER A 24 10.21 -51.63 28.23
CA SER A 24 11.17 -52.10 27.18
C SER A 24 11.19 -51.09 26.00
N CYS A 25 12.23 -50.94 25.14
CA CYS A 25 13.05 -51.85 24.32
C CYS A 25 12.46 -52.16 22.91
N GLU A 26 13.33 -52.25 21.90
CA GLU A 26 13.06 -52.28 20.46
C GLU A 26 12.52 -53.63 19.94
N LYS A 27 11.91 -53.62 18.74
CA LYS A 27 11.91 -54.79 17.83
C LYS A 27 11.46 -54.49 16.40
N ASP A 28 12.21 -55.01 15.42
CA ASP A 28 11.74 -55.23 14.05
C ASP A 28 10.71 -56.38 13.97
N SER A 29 9.85 -56.38 12.95
CA SER A 29 9.95 -57.32 11.81
C SER A 29 8.67 -57.40 10.94
N ASP A 30 8.84 -57.13 9.66
CA ASP A 30 8.32 -57.91 8.51
C ASP A 30 6.85 -57.87 8.01
N LEU A 31 6.79 -58.08 6.67
CA LEU A 31 5.71 -58.62 5.84
C LEU A 31 4.47 -57.76 5.49
N LEU A 32 4.57 -57.08 4.34
CA LEU A 32 3.93 -57.61 3.12
C LEU A 32 4.73 -57.22 1.87
N LEU A 33 4.89 -58.16 0.93
CA LEU A 33 5.72 -58.06 -0.28
C LEU A 33 4.86 -58.38 -1.53
N GLU A 34 5.43 -58.15 -2.72
CA GLU A 34 5.02 -58.63 -4.06
C GLU A 34 3.86 -57.86 -4.74
N ALA A 35 3.91 -57.55 -6.04
CA ALA A 35 4.95 -57.67 -7.09
C ALA A 35 4.70 -56.54 -8.14
N ILE A 36 5.54 -56.20 -9.13
CA ILE A 36 6.33 -57.01 -10.08
C ILE A 36 7.62 -56.26 -10.48
N LEU A 37 8.69 -57.02 -10.78
CA LEU A 37 9.92 -56.57 -11.42
C LEU A 37 9.89 -56.86 -12.93
N GLU A 38 10.45 -55.97 -13.75
CA GLU A 38 11.18 -56.35 -14.97
C GLU A 38 12.28 -55.30 -15.26
N ASP A 39 13.29 -55.69 -16.04
CA ASP A 39 14.67 -55.17 -15.95
C ASP A 39 14.99 -53.93 -16.85
N PRO A 40 16.14 -53.26 -16.64
CA PRO A 40 16.34 -51.87 -17.09
C PRO A 40 16.79 -51.71 -18.56
N ILE A 41 16.49 -50.53 -19.11
CA ILE A 41 17.19 -49.96 -20.26
C ILE A 41 17.96 -48.74 -19.77
N THR A 42 19.28 -48.74 -19.98
CA THR A 42 20.16 -47.59 -19.72
C THR A 42 20.00 -46.54 -20.80
N THR A 43 19.58 -45.33 -20.41
CA THR A 43 19.93 -44.10 -21.13
C THR A 43 20.61 -43.17 -20.13
N GLU A 44 21.91 -42.98 -20.32
CA GLU A 44 22.65 -41.88 -19.70
C GLU A 44 22.08 -40.57 -20.24
N ASP A 45 21.84 -39.57 -19.39
CA ASP A 45 22.29 -38.22 -19.73
C ASP A 45 22.59 -37.36 -18.49
N SER A 46 23.71 -36.66 -18.59
CA SER A 46 24.26 -35.59 -17.76
C SER A 46 23.48 -35.08 -16.52
N SER A 47 23.81 -35.63 -15.34
CA SER A 47 23.86 -34.81 -14.12
C SER A 47 25.14 -33.96 -14.17
N SER A 48 25.02 -32.63 -14.22
CA SER A 48 26.17 -31.71 -14.26
C SER A 48 27.04 -31.85 -13.00
N GLU A 49 28.32 -32.13 -13.18
CA GLU A 49 29.28 -32.25 -12.07
C GLU A 49 29.57 -30.87 -11.43
N ASN A 50 29.68 -30.82 -10.10
CA ASN A 50 30.23 -29.65 -9.41
C ASN A 50 31.76 -29.61 -9.61
N ASP A 51 32.23 -28.98 -10.69
CA ASP A 51 33.65 -28.62 -10.81
C ASP A 51 33.99 -27.62 -9.67
N PRO A 52 34.92 -27.95 -8.75
CA PRO A 52 35.23 -27.10 -7.60
C PRO A 52 35.91 -25.77 -7.97
N ASN A 53 36.18 -25.51 -9.25
CA ASN A 53 36.74 -24.25 -9.76
C ASN A 53 35.66 -23.28 -10.29
N PHE A 54 34.39 -23.67 -10.33
CA PHE A 54 33.28 -22.87 -10.88
C PHE A 54 32.13 -22.71 -9.86
N GLU A 55 31.36 -21.65 -10.03
CA GLU A 55 30.14 -21.36 -9.28
C GLU A 55 28.98 -21.01 -10.22
N THR A 56 27.77 -21.47 -9.88
CA THR A 56 26.55 -21.15 -10.62
C THR A 56 25.94 -19.88 -10.08
N LYS A 57 25.76 -18.88 -10.94
CA LYS A 57 25.11 -17.59 -10.63
C LYS A 57 23.89 -17.37 -11.52
N SER A 58 23.02 -16.44 -11.13
CA SER A 58 21.90 -15.98 -11.94
C SER A 58 21.83 -14.46 -11.95
N PHE A 59 21.42 -13.86 -13.07
CA PHE A 59 21.20 -12.42 -13.19
C PHE A 59 19.95 -12.11 -14.02
N THR A 60 19.28 -11.00 -13.72
CA THR A 60 18.04 -10.57 -14.40
C THR A 60 18.32 -9.36 -15.28
N PHE A 61 18.41 -9.59 -16.59
CA PHE A 61 18.62 -8.55 -17.58
C PHE A 61 17.29 -7.89 -17.97
N GLN A 62 17.20 -6.57 -17.80
CA GLN A 62 16.07 -5.78 -18.29
C GLN A 62 16.15 -5.61 -19.81
N THR A 63 14.99 -5.39 -20.45
CA THR A 63 14.92 -5.07 -21.88
C THR A 63 15.53 -3.69 -22.15
N VAL A 64 16.36 -3.61 -23.19
CA VAL A 64 17.06 -2.41 -23.65
C VAL A 64 16.24 -1.67 -24.72
N GLU A 65 15.68 -2.41 -25.67
CA GLU A 65 14.74 -1.89 -26.67
C GLU A 65 13.51 -2.81 -26.73
N ASP A 66 12.30 -2.26 -26.71
CA ASP A 66 11.08 -3.01 -27.01
C ASP A 66 10.03 -2.19 -27.78
N ALA A 67 9.40 -2.88 -28.73
CA ALA A 67 8.36 -2.33 -29.60
C ALA A 67 7.70 -3.46 -30.39
N TYR A 68 6.59 -3.16 -31.07
CA TYR A 68 5.94 -4.09 -31.99
C TYR A 68 5.69 -3.46 -33.36
N LEU A 69 5.72 -4.28 -34.41
CA LEU A 69 5.18 -3.89 -35.71
C LEU A 69 3.68 -4.15 -35.72
N GLN A 70 2.89 -3.20 -36.26
CA GLN A 70 1.52 -3.42 -36.69
C GLN A 70 1.46 -3.19 -38.20
N GLY A 71 1.35 -4.28 -38.97
CA GLY A 71 1.65 -4.25 -40.41
C GLY A 71 3.12 -3.85 -40.66
N SER A 72 3.35 -2.72 -41.32
CA SER A 72 4.69 -2.21 -41.62
C SER A 72 5.19 -1.11 -40.68
N LYS A 73 4.33 -0.58 -39.79
CA LYS A 73 4.65 0.54 -38.88
C LYS A 73 5.07 0.00 -37.51
N GLY A 74 6.20 0.46 -36.98
CA GLY A 74 6.53 0.25 -35.57
C GLY A 74 5.67 1.09 -34.62
N ILE A 75 5.48 0.55 -33.43
CA ILE A 75 4.83 1.16 -32.29
C ILE A 75 5.74 0.92 -31.08
N ASN A 76 6.29 2.00 -30.51
CA ASN A 76 6.60 2.06 -29.09
C ASN A 76 5.41 2.75 -28.40
N GLU A 77 4.73 2.01 -27.53
CA GLU A 77 3.68 2.41 -26.61
C GLU A 77 3.81 1.51 -25.36
N SER A 78 3.17 1.85 -24.24
CA SER A 78 3.25 1.13 -22.95
C SER A 78 2.73 -0.32 -22.94
N ILE A 79 2.41 -0.89 -24.10
CA ILE A 79 2.13 -2.31 -24.32
C ILE A 79 2.71 -2.75 -25.67
N MET A 80 3.27 -3.95 -25.69
CA MET A 80 3.51 -4.72 -26.91
C MET A 80 2.31 -5.60 -27.23
N ARG A 81 2.08 -5.89 -28.52
CA ARG A 81 0.93 -6.67 -28.99
C ARG A 81 1.35 -7.79 -29.94
N LEU A 82 0.70 -8.93 -29.81
CA LEU A 82 0.97 -10.14 -30.58
C LEU A 82 -0.32 -10.65 -31.23
N GLU A 83 -0.31 -10.80 -32.56
CA GLU A 83 -1.50 -11.18 -33.35
C GLU A 83 -1.09 -11.83 -34.67
N GLU A 84 -1.68 -12.98 -34.99
CA GLU A 84 -1.30 -13.74 -36.20
C GLU A 84 -1.49 -12.91 -37.48
N ASN A 85 -0.45 -12.85 -38.30
CA ASN A 85 -0.38 -12.09 -39.56
C ASN A 85 -0.53 -10.54 -39.46
N ASN A 86 -0.72 -9.97 -38.26
CA ASN A 86 -0.89 -8.52 -38.08
C ASN A 86 0.17 -7.87 -37.18
N ARG A 87 0.55 -8.52 -36.06
CA ARG A 87 1.42 -7.93 -35.04
C ARG A 87 2.53 -8.86 -34.56
N VAL A 88 3.76 -8.37 -34.59
CA VAL A 88 4.99 -9.06 -34.16
C VAL A 88 5.73 -8.16 -33.18
N SER A 89 6.14 -8.71 -32.05
CA SER A 89 6.84 -7.97 -30.97
C SER A 89 8.33 -8.28 -30.97
N PHE A 90 9.15 -7.28 -30.58
CA PHE A 90 10.61 -7.32 -30.63
C PHE A 90 11.18 -6.87 -29.29
N LEU A 91 12.16 -7.62 -28.77
CA LEU A 91 12.87 -7.31 -27.53
C LEU A 91 14.38 -7.30 -27.82
N MET A 92 15.14 -6.47 -27.11
CA MET A 92 16.60 -6.51 -27.13
C MET A 92 17.18 -6.57 -25.72
N PHE A 93 18.16 -7.45 -25.49
CA PHE A 93 18.86 -7.60 -24.22
C PHE A 93 20.37 -7.46 -24.44
N ASP A 94 21.10 -6.97 -23.44
CA ASP A 94 22.56 -6.96 -23.45
C ASP A 94 23.12 -7.95 -22.44
N LEU A 95 23.55 -9.11 -22.94
CA LEU A 95 24.12 -10.21 -22.14
C LEU A 95 25.65 -10.17 -22.11
N SER A 96 26.29 -9.12 -22.67
CA SER A 96 27.75 -8.97 -22.66
C SER A 96 28.41 -8.95 -21.27
N PRO A 97 27.78 -8.47 -20.18
CA PRO A 97 28.38 -8.54 -18.83
C PRO A 97 28.68 -9.96 -18.33
N ILE A 98 27.97 -10.98 -18.86
CA ILE A 98 28.29 -12.40 -18.55
C ILE A 98 29.68 -12.76 -19.08
N ASN A 99 30.05 -12.24 -20.25
CA ASN A 99 31.37 -12.47 -20.85
C ASN A 99 32.50 -11.79 -20.04
N GLU A 100 32.22 -10.63 -19.42
CA GLU A 100 33.20 -9.90 -18.59
C GLU A 100 33.61 -10.68 -17.33
N VAL A 101 32.69 -11.48 -16.77
CA VAL A 101 32.97 -12.40 -15.64
C VAL A 101 33.43 -13.79 -16.08
N ASN A 102 33.71 -13.98 -17.39
CA ASN A 102 34.05 -15.26 -18.03
C ASN A 102 32.96 -16.34 -17.83
N GLY A 103 31.69 -15.93 -17.86
CA GLY A 103 30.55 -16.81 -17.63
C GLY A 103 30.04 -17.52 -18.88
N GLU A 104 29.67 -18.80 -18.73
CA GLU A 104 28.99 -19.62 -19.74
C GLU A 104 27.50 -19.80 -19.39
N ILE A 105 26.61 -19.51 -20.35
CA ILE A 105 25.16 -19.52 -20.14
C ILE A 105 24.62 -20.97 -20.09
N ILE A 106 24.14 -21.39 -18.93
CA ILE A 106 23.58 -22.74 -18.73
C ILE A 106 22.04 -22.76 -18.74
N ASP A 107 21.37 -21.63 -18.49
CA ASP A 107 19.91 -21.53 -18.55
C ASP A 107 19.43 -20.10 -18.89
N VAL A 108 18.28 -20.00 -19.56
CA VAL A 108 17.67 -18.72 -19.98
C VAL A 108 16.14 -18.82 -19.93
N ASP A 109 15.51 -18.07 -19.04
CA ASP A 109 14.05 -17.92 -18.99
C ASP A 109 13.66 -16.48 -19.39
N LEU A 110 12.79 -16.34 -20.39
CA LEU A 110 12.12 -15.07 -20.68
C LEU A 110 10.90 -14.90 -19.78
N GLN A 111 10.81 -13.76 -19.10
CA GLN A 111 9.65 -13.38 -18.30
C GLN A 111 8.97 -12.13 -18.88
N PHE A 112 7.65 -12.16 -19.00
CA PHE A 112 6.82 -11.02 -19.43
C PHE A 112 5.44 -11.07 -18.78
N THR A 113 4.77 -9.91 -18.63
CA THR A 113 3.44 -9.83 -17.98
C THR A 113 2.36 -9.54 -19.01
N ILE A 114 1.29 -10.35 -19.03
CA ILE A 114 0.09 -10.11 -19.85
C ILE A 114 -0.65 -8.89 -19.30
N HIS A 115 -0.95 -7.91 -20.15
CA HIS A 115 -1.51 -6.63 -19.71
C HIS A 115 -2.32 -5.96 -20.83
N SER A 116 -3.30 -5.12 -20.47
CA SER A 116 -4.38 -4.62 -21.34
C SER A 116 -5.30 -5.72 -21.88
N ASP A 117 -4.79 -6.67 -22.68
CA ASP A 117 -5.59 -7.59 -23.48
C ASP A 117 -5.16 -9.04 -23.23
N GLN A 118 -6.10 -9.89 -22.78
CA GLN A 118 -5.92 -11.33 -22.62
C GLN A 118 -6.25 -12.10 -23.92
N GLY A 119 -5.65 -13.28 -24.10
CA GLY A 119 -5.90 -14.09 -25.30
C GLY A 119 -5.49 -15.54 -25.16
N ASN A 120 -5.31 -16.20 -26.31
CA ASN A 120 -4.83 -17.58 -26.39
C ASN A 120 -4.17 -17.81 -27.74
N GLY A 121 -3.36 -18.86 -27.83
CA GLY A 121 -2.73 -19.30 -29.07
C GLY A 121 -1.35 -19.88 -28.80
N THR A 122 -0.50 -19.86 -29.82
CA THR A 122 0.91 -20.23 -29.72
C THR A 122 1.80 -19.01 -29.93
N ILE A 123 2.70 -18.76 -28.99
CA ILE A 123 3.85 -17.86 -29.16
C ILE A 123 5.03 -18.69 -29.65
N ASP A 124 5.62 -18.28 -30.77
CA ASP A 124 6.94 -18.76 -31.21
C ASP A 124 7.96 -17.63 -31.00
N ILE A 125 8.98 -17.91 -30.19
CA ILE A 125 10.05 -16.98 -29.81
C ILE A 125 11.31 -17.37 -30.58
N TYR A 126 11.81 -16.48 -31.42
CA TYR A 126 13.02 -16.66 -32.22
C TYR A 126 14.15 -15.75 -31.73
N LYS A 127 15.39 -16.16 -31.96
CA LYS A 127 16.54 -15.25 -31.96
C LYS A 127 16.40 -14.28 -33.14
N GLY A 128 16.69 -13.00 -32.93
CA GLY A 128 16.66 -11.97 -33.96
C GLY A 128 18.02 -11.74 -34.61
N ILE A 129 18.04 -11.64 -35.95
CA ILE A 129 19.23 -11.27 -36.72
C ILE A 129 19.52 -9.77 -36.51
N GLY A 130 20.54 -9.49 -35.71
CA GLY A 130 21.08 -8.15 -35.50
C GLY A 130 20.48 -7.37 -34.33
N THR A 131 21.23 -6.39 -33.84
CA THR A 131 20.94 -5.58 -32.63
C THR A 131 21.19 -4.08 -32.84
N SER A 132 21.18 -3.63 -34.10
CA SER A 132 21.35 -2.23 -34.49
C SER A 132 20.02 -1.47 -34.65
N TRP A 133 18.89 -2.08 -34.30
CA TRP A 133 17.58 -1.44 -34.37
C TRP A 133 17.33 -0.57 -33.13
N LYS A 134 16.38 0.35 -33.28
CA LYS A 134 15.85 1.22 -32.23
C LYS A 134 14.33 1.17 -32.29
N GLU A 135 13.68 1.22 -31.14
CA GLU A 135 12.22 1.25 -31.02
C GLU A 135 11.58 2.51 -31.66
N GLU A 136 12.21 3.67 -31.50
CA GLU A 136 11.79 4.95 -32.10
C GLU A 136 11.71 4.87 -33.64
N ASP A 137 12.66 4.16 -34.25
CA ASP A 137 12.81 3.99 -35.70
C ASP A 137 12.19 2.68 -36.23
N LEU A 138 11.51 1.88 -35.40
CA LEU A 138 11.11 0.51 -35.78
C LEU A 138 10.17 0.52 -37.00
N ASN A 139 10.55 -0.26 -38.01
CA ASN A 139 9.79 -0.44 -39.24
C ASN A 139 10.20 -1.78 -39.91
N GLN A 140 9.46 -2.19 -40.94
CA GLN A 140 9.63 -3.50 -41.59
C GLN A 140 11.02 -3.72 -42.25
N GLU A 141 11.79 -2.66 -42.54
CA GLU A 141 13.15 -2.77 -43.11
C GLU A 141 14.24 -2.88 -42.03
N VAL A 142 14.01 -2.27 -40.86
CA VAL A 142 14.96 -2.17 -39.73
C VAL A 142 14.74 -3.26 -38.67
N ALA A 143 13.52 -3.80 -38.56
CA ALA A 143 13.17 -4.82 -37.58
C ALA A 143 14.02 -6.11 -37.72
N PRO A 144 14.46 -6.73 -36.61
CA PRO A 144 15.14 -8.02 -36.64
C PRO A 144 14.36 -9.08 -37.40
N LYS A 145 15.04 -9.83 -38.25
CA LYS A 145 14.47 -11.04 -38.88
C LYS A 145 14.63 -12.21 -37.92
N TYR A 146 13.69 -13.13 -37.90
CA TYR A 146 13.82 -14.37 -37.13
C TYR A 146 14.95 -15.24 -37.70
N ASP A 147 15.69 -15.88 -36.78
CA ASP A 147 16.78 -16.82 -37.05
C ASP A 147 16.37 -18.21 -36.50
N VAL A 148 17.03 -18.68 -35.45
CA VAL A 148 16.70 -19.94 -34.77
C VAL A 148 15.51 -19.78 -33.82
N LEU A 149 14.61 -20.76 -33.80
CA LEU A 149 13.53 -20.87 -32.82
C LEU A 149 14.11 -21.24 -31.44
N LEU A 150 13.85 -20.40 -30.44
CA LEU A 150 14.32 -20.60 -29.07
C LEU A 150 13.27 -21.28 -28.19
N ALA A 151 11.98 -20.98 -28.39
CA ALA A 151 10.88 -21.60 -27.68
C ALA A 151 9.57 -21.52 -28.46
N SER A 152 8.66 -22.47 -28.20
CA SER A 152 7.27 -22.46 -28.67
C SER A 152 6.35 -22.85 -27.51
N VAL A 153 5.32 -22.04 -27.23
CA VAL A 153 4.40 -22.25 -26.10
C VAL A 153 2.97 -21.99 -26.53
N SER A 154 2.07 -22.97 -26.30
CA SER A 154 0.68 -22.91 -26.74
C SER A 154 -0.28 -23.04 -25.56
N LYS A 155 -1.05 -21.98 -25.24
CA LYS A 155 -1.95 -21.90 -24.08
C LYS A 155 -2.89 -20.69 -24.13
N SER A 156 -3.71 -20.52 -23.10
CA SER A 156 -4.31 -19.21 -22.76
C SER A 156 -3.31 -18.32 -22.04
N PHE A 157 -3.46 -17.01 -22.23
CA PHE A 157 -2.69 -15.93 -21.64
C PHE A 157 -3.69 -15.03 -20.90
N GLU A 158 -3.86 -15.26 -19.61
CA GLU A 158 -4.86 -14.59 -18.78
C GLU A 158 -4.39 -13.18 -18.38
N LEU A 159 -5.31 -12.26 -18.09
CA LEU A 159 -4.92 -10.88 -17.80
C LEU A 159 -4.14 -10.77 -16.47
N GLU A 160 -3.12 -9.92 -16.43
CA GLU A 160 -2.25 -9.65 -15.28
C GLU A 160 -1.31 -10.81 -14.85
N THR A 161 -1.23 -11.94 -15.57
CA THR A 161 -0.28 -13.01 -15.26
C THR A 161 1.13 -12.73 -15.77
N THR A 162 2.14 -13.08 -14.97
CA THR A 162 3.54 -13.13 -15.42
C THR A 162 3.85 -14.51 -15.96
N GLU A 163 4.25 -14.57 -17.22
CA GLU A 163 4.62 -15.80 -17.92
C GLU A 163 6.12 -16.02 -17.87
N ILE A 164 6.54 -17.28 -17.65
CA ILE A 164 7.95 -17.69 -17.64
C ILE A 164 8.14 -18.72 -18.76
N ILE A 165 8.89 -18.36 -19.80
CA ILE A 165 9.13 -19.19 -20.98
C ILE A 165 10.62 -19.51 -21.09
N LYS A 166 10.97 -20.77 -20.80
CA LYS A 166 12.32 -21.31 -20.96
C LYS A 166 12.75 -21.31 -22.42
N LEU A 167 13.92 -20.74 -22.71
CA LEU A 167 14.51 -20.64 -24.04
C LEU A 167 15.61 -21.69 -24.23
N ASN A 168 15.88 -22.06 -25.48
CA ASN A 168 17.03 -22.88 -25.86
C ASN A 168 18.35 -22.11 -25.60
N ASN A 169 18.93 -22.28 -24.41
CA ASN A 169 20.13 -21.57 -23.95
C ASN A 169 21.33 -21.72 -24.90
N LYS A 170 21.45 -22.86 -25.60
CA LYS A 170 22.58 -23.17 -26.51
C LYS A 170 22.71 -22.21 -27.71
N GLU A 171 21.64 -21.50 -28.05
CA GLU A 171 21.58 -20.55 -29.15
C GLU A 171 21.72 -19.08 -28.66
N VAL A 172 21.56 -18.87 -27.36
CA VAL A 172 21.79 -17.60 -26.67
C VAL A 172 23.29 -17.49 -26.34
N LYS A 173 23.84 -16.28 -26.42
CA LYS A 173 25.25 -16.01 -26.16
C LYS A 173 25.39 -14.79 -25.25
N SER A 174 26.54 -14.70 -24.59
CA SER A 174 26.96 -13.57 -23.75
C SER A 174 27.31 -12.33 -24.60
N GLU A 175 26.34 -11.86 -25.38
CA GLU A 175 26.42 -10.74 -26.34
C GLU A 175 25.09 -9.98 -26.36
N LYS A 176 25.03 -8.81 -27.00
CA LYS A 176 23.74 -8.13 -27.22
C LYS A 176 22.90 -8.94 -28.21
N THR A 177 21.69 -9.33 -27.80
CA THR A 177 20.79 -10.21 -28.58
C THR A 177 19.40 -9.61 -28.75
N SER A 178 18.79 -9.83 -29.92
CA SER A 178 17.37 -9.54 -30.17
C SER A 178 16.53 -10.80 -30.01
N LEU A 179 15.27 -10.67 -29.59
CA LEU A 179 14.23 -11.69 -29.69
C LEU A 179 13.11 -11.20 -30.61
N VAL A 180 12.52 -12.12 -31.38
CA VAL A 180 11.35 -11.89 -32.23
C VAL A 180 10.22 -12.79 -31.76
N LEU A 181 9.13 -12.21 -31.27
CA LEU A 181 7.99 -12.94 -30.72
C LEU A 181 6.83 -12.86 -31.72
N THR A 182 6.38 -14.03 -32.19
CA THR A 182 5.32 -14.17 -33.19
C THR A 182 4.15 -14.97 -32.64
N HIS A 183 2.95 -14.73 -33.17
CA HIS A 183 1.70 -15.36 -32.74
C HIS A 183 1.11 -16.23 -33.84
N ARG A 184 0.52 -17.38 -33.48
CA ARG A 184 -0.38 -18.15 -34.36
C ARG A 184 -1.46 -18.91 -33.58
N GLN A 185 -2.51 -19.34 -34.28
CA GLN A 185 -3.52 -20.30 -33.80
C GLN A 185 -4.33 -19.84 -32.57
N GLY A 186 -4.75 -18.57 -32.54
CA GLY A 186 -5.65 -18.03 -31.49
C GLY A 186 -5.98 -16.55 -31.69
N ASN A 187 -6.34 -15.82 -30.62
CA ASN A 187 -6.69 -14.39 -30.65
C ASN A 187 -5.59 -13.51 -30.08
N ASP A 188 -5.57 -12.22 -30.44
CA ASP A 188 -4.56 -11.28 -29.99
C ASP A 188 -4.52 -11.09 -28.47
N PHE A 189 -3.33 -10.85 -27.95
CA PHE A 189 -3.08 -10.46 -26.57
C PHE A 189 -2.00 -9.38 -26.53
N ALA A 190 -1.87 -8.74 -25.37
CA ALA A 190 -0.89 -7.70 -25.13
C ALA A 190 -0.05 -8.00 -23.89
N ILE A 191 1.18 -7.49 -23.89
CA ILE A 191 2.14 -7.62 -22.79
C ILE A 191 2.65 -6.23 -22.40
N ALA A 192 3.00 -6.02 -21.15
CA ALA A 192 3.65 -4.79 -20.71
C ALA A 192 5.00 -4.59 -21.45
N SER A 193 5.27 -3.38 -21.91
CA SER A 193 6.61 -2.95 -22.36
C SER A 193 7.39 -2.28 -21.22
N LYS A 194 8.64 -1.89 -21.43
CA LYS A 194 9.41 -1.14 -20.41
C LYS A 194 8.81 0.23 -20.08
N GLU A 195 8.08 0.86 -21.00
CA GLU A 195 7.35 2.13 -20.79
C GLU A 195 6.06 1.94 -19.96
N ASN A 196 5.73 0.71 -19.56
CA ASN A 196 4.53 0.46 -18.77
C ASN A 196 4.69 0.96 -17.32
N SER A 197 4.14 2.14 -17.06
CA SER A 197 4.08 2.79 -15.73
C SER A 197 3.37 1.99 -14.60
N SER A 198 2.95 0.74 -14.82
CA SER A 198 2.26 -0.10 -13.83
C SER A 198 2.74 -1.55 -13.74
N LYS A 199 3.63 -1.98 -14.64
CA LYS A 199 4.17 -3.34 -14.75
C LYS A 199 5.58 -3.27 -15.30
N LYS A 200 6.53 -4.00 -14.72
CA LYS A 200 7.82 -4.19 -15.38
C LYS A 200 7.64 -4.86 -16.75
N GLY A 201 8.31 -4.30 -17.75
CA GLY A 201 8.43 -4.87 -19.09
C GLY A 201 9.21 -6.20 -19.08
N PRO A 202 9.47 -6.79 -20.26
CA PRO A 202 10.06 -8.12 -20.32
C PRO A 202 11.49 -8.14 -19.78
N LYS A 203 11.92 -9.29 -19.28
CA LYS A 203 13.24 -9.50 -18.67
C LYS A 203 13.75 -10.91 -18.97
N LEU A 204 15.06 -11.07 -19.18
CA LEU A 204 15.72 -12.37 -19.25
C LEU A 204 16.34 -12.71 -17.89
N VAL A 205 15.90 -13.80 -17.28
CA VAL A 205 16.62 -14.41 -16.15
C VAL A 205 17.59 -15.41 -16.74
N VAL A 206 18.89 -15.19 -16.53
CA VAL A 206 19.97 -15.99 -17.14
C VAL A 206 20.81 -16.60 -16.04
N THR A 207 20.89 -17.93 -16.02
CA THR A 207 21.76 -18.69 -15.14
C THR A 207 23.04 -19.06 -15.90
N TYR A 208 24.19 -18.83 -15.27
CA TYR A 208 25.49 -19.04 -15.88
C TYR A 208 26.49 -19.66 -14.88
N MET A 209 27.43 -20.45 -15.39
CA MET A 209 28.61 -20.88 -14.64
C MET A 209 29.71 -19.85 -14.83
N ALA A 210 30.34 -19.40 -13.74
CA ALA A 210 31.51 -18.52 -13.76
C ALA A 210 32.64 -19.11 -12.90
N PRO A 211 33.92 -18.72 -13.11
CA PRO A 211 35.01 -19.12 -12.23
C PRO A 211 34.73 -18.73 -10.77
N LEU A 212 35.07 -19.61 -9.82
CA LEU A 212 34.78 -19.42 -8.39
C LEU A 212 35.42 -18.13 -7.84
N GLY A 213 34.60 -17.24 -7.28
CA GLY A 213 35.02 -15.93 -6.81
C GLY A 213 35.10 -14.87 -7.91
N SER A 214 34.49 -15.11 -9.08
CA SER A 214 34.18 -14.04 -10.03
C SER A 214 33.31 -12.99 -9.35
N LYS A 215 33.41 -11.75 -9.83
CA LYS A 215 32.51 -10.68 -9.37
C LYS A 215 31.06 -11.01 -9.71
N ASP A 216 30.15 -10.33 -9.03
CA ASP A 216 28.76 -10.26 -9.48
C ASP A 216 28.64 -9.25 -10.62
N ILE A 217 27.58 -9.40 -11.43
CA ILE A 217 27.32 -8.53 -12.58
C ILE A 217 26.65 -7.24 -12.07
N GLU A 218 27.28 -6.10 -12.34
CA GLU A 218 26.76 -4.76 -12.03
C GLU A 218 26.39 -4.05 -13.35
N VAL A 219 25.08 -3.97 -13.66
CA VAL A 219 24.60 -3.25 -14.88
C VAL A 219 23.84 -2.00 -14.47
N THR A 220 24.44 -0.83 -14.75
CA THR A 220 23.74 0.45 -14.65
C THR A 220 22.91 0.68 -15.92
N TYR A 221 21.61 0.37 -15.85
CA TYR A 221 20.65 0.82 -16.84
C TYR A 221 20.51 2.36 -16.77
N ALA A 222 20.25 3.01 -17.90
CA ALA A 222 20.02 4.45 -17.91
C ALA A 222 18.60 4.74 -17.38
N GLU A 223 18.52 5.41 -16.23
CA GLU A 223 17.24 5.76 -15.60
C GLU A 223 16.50 6.85 -16.40
N GLU A 224 15.56 6.44 -17.25
CA GLU A 224 14.34 7.23 -17.38
C GLU A 224 13.49 7.01 -16.12
N THR A 225 13.01 8.09 -15.52
CA THR A 225 12.55 8.10 -14.13
C THR A 225 11.15 7.51 -13.95
N LEU A 226 11.06 6.18 -13.92
CA LEU A 226 10.03 5.45 -13.19
C LEU A 226 10.52 5.16 -11.75
N PRO A 227 9.64 5.14 -10.74
CA PRO A 227 10.05 4.85 -9.37
C PRO A 227 10.53 3.41 -9.24
N GLU A 228 11.61 3.19 -8.47
CA GLU A 228 12.02 1.84 -8.08
C GLU A 228 10.84 1.10 -7.43
N GLU A 229 10.53 -0.10 -7.94
CA GLU A 229 9.84 -1.08 -7.09
C GLU A 229 10.76 -1.40 -5.92
N PRO A 230 10.29 -1.28 -4.66
CA PRO A 230 11.10 -1.68 -3.51
C PRO A 230 11.47 -3.16 -3.65
N GLN A 231 12.74 -3.49 -3.38
CA GLN A 231 13.18 -4.89 -3.37
C GLN A 231 12.32 -5.68 -2.38
N GLU A 232 11.90 -6.89 -2.77
CA GLU A 232 11.22 -7.82 -1.89
C GLU A 232 12.11 -8.05 -0.66
N ASN A 233 11.58 -7.66 0.50
CA ASN A 233 12.29 -7.79 1.76
C ASN A 233 12.27 -9.28 2.13
N PRO A 234 13.38 -9.92 2.56
CA PRO A 234 13.42 -11.35 2.88
C PRO A 234 12.54 -11.81 4.08
N LEU A 235 11.52 -11.03 4.43
CA LEU A 235 10.38 -11.40 5.27
C LEU A 235 9.24 -12.07 4.46
N ASP A 236 9.13 -11.86 3.14
CA ASP A 236 7.93 -12.25 2.36
C ASP A 236 7.77 -13.78 2.14
N GLU A 237 8.78 -14.62 2.42
CA GLU A 237 8.60 -16.08 2.47
C GLU A 237 8.03 -16.61 3.79
N GLU A 238 8.21 -15.91 4.93
CA GLU A 238 7.52 -16.30 6.17
C GLU A 238 6.08 -15.76 6.13
N LYS A 239 5.21 -16.56 5.50
CA LYS A 239 3.77 -16.35 5.33
C LYS A 239 3.13 -15.81 6.62
N LEU A 240 3.01 -14.47 6.68
CA LEU A 240 2.67 -13.70 7.88
C LEU A 240 1.52 -14.37 8.63
N ASN A 241 1.83 -14.88 9.83
CA ASN A 241 0.97 -15.82 10.56
C ASN A 241 -0.13 -15.06 11.31
N LEU A 242 -0.99 -14.39 10.54
CA LEU A 242 -1.99 -13.45 11.01
C LEU A 242 -2.98 -14.12 11.97
N ASN A 243 -3.29 -13.42 13.06
CA ASN A 243 -4.39 -13.79 13.94
C ASN A 243 -5.69 -13.95 13.12
N SER A 244 -6.49 -14.98 13.40
CA SER A 244 -7.73 -15.27 12.69
C SER A 244 -8.73 -14.11 12.65
N ASP A 245 -8.73 -13.23 13.64
CA ASP A 245 -9.56 -12.01 13.63
C ASP A 245 -9.02 -10.92 12.69
N VAL A 246 -7.71 -10.85 12.46
CA VAL A 246 -7.09 -9.95 11.47
C VAL A 246 -7.29 -10.50 10.06
N ALA A 247 -7.08 -11.81 9.87
CA ALA A 247 -7.35 -12.49 8.60
C ALA A 247 -8.81 -12.34 8.15
N TYR A 248 -9.78 -12.55 9.05
CA TYR A 248 -11.22 -12.33 8.80
C TYR A 248 -11.54 -10.93 8.25
N TRP A 249 -10.82 -9.90 8.69
CA TRP A 249 -10.98 -8.54 8.18
C TRP A 249 -10.20 -8.29 6.89
N LYS A 250 -9.02 -8.92 6.69
CA LYS A 250 -8.28 -8.88 5.41
C LYS A 250 -9.12 -9.48 4.28
N ASP A 251 -9.67 -10.68 4.47
CA ASP A 251 -10.53 -11.36 3.49
C ASP A 251 -11.70 -10.47 3.03
N LYS A 252 -12.28 -9.70 3.95
CA LYS A 252 -13.36 -8.75 3.65
C LYS A 252 -12.85 -7.49 2.98
N PHE A 253 -11.71 -6.96 3.43
CA PHE A 253 -11.07 -5.81 2.81
C PHE A 253 -10.78 -6.13 1.34
N ASP A 254 -10.11 -7.23 1.05
CA ASP A 254 -9.71 -7.63 -0.29
C ASP A 254 -10.93 -7.82 -1.21
N ALA A 255 -11.95 -8.57 -0.76
CA ALA A 255 -13.19 -8.75 -1.50
C ALA A 255 -13.97 -7.44 -1.76
N LYS A 256 -13.84 -6.44 -0.88
CA LYS A 256 -14.43 -5.11 -1.09
C LYS A 256 -13.53 -4.22 -1.96
N TRP A 257 -12.22 -4.34 -1.82
CA TRP A 257 -11.22 -3.52 -2.46
C TRP A 257 -11.11 -3.78 -3.96
N THR A 258 -11.33 -5.03 -4.42
CA THR A 258 -11.50 -5.34 -5.85
C THR A 258 -12.55 -4.45 -6.53
N THR A 259 -13.57 -3.97 -5.79
CA THR A 259 -14.58 -3.03 -6.31
C THR A 259 -14.26 -1.56 -6.06
N ASP A 260 -13.63 -1.20 -4.92
CA ASP A 260 -13.30 0.19 -4.59
C ASP A 260 -12.04 0.70 -5.32
N LYS A 261 -11.09 -0.17 -5.67
CA LYS A 261 -9.82 0.18 -6.34
C LYS A 261 -10.04 0.95 -7.66
N ILE A 262 -11.06 0.59 -8.43
CA ILE A 262 -11.41 1.28 -9.69
C ILE A 262 -11.88 2.71 -9.41
N ASP A 263 -12.78 2.89 -8.43
CA ASP A 263 -13.28 4.21 -8.03
C ASP A 263 -12.17 5.09 -7.41
N ALA A 264 -11.30 4.49 -6.61
CA ALA A 264 -10.12 5.14 -6.03
C ALA A 264 -9.14 5.61 -7.12
N LEU A 265 -8.78 4.73 -8.07
CA LEU A 265 -7.90 5.08 -9.18
C LEU A 265 -8.49 6.19 -10.06
N THR A 266 -9.79 6.12 -10.40
CA THR A 266 -10.47 7.20 -11.13
C THR A 266 -10.41 8.51 -10.35
N LYS A 267 -10.75 8.51 -9.05
CA LYS A 267 -10.71 9.71 -8.20
C LYS A 267 -9.30 10.27 -8.01
N SER A 268 -8.25 9.45 -8.13
CA SER A 268 -6.86 9.91 -7.98
C SER A 268 -6.31 10.66 -9.19
N LYS A 269 -6.95 10.55 -10.36
CA LYS A 269 -6.48 11.13 -11.64
C LYS A 269 -7.41 12.22 -12.20
N SER A 270 -8.25 12.83 -11.35
CA SER A 270 -9.35 13.70 -11.77
C SER A 270 -9.15 15.21 -11.53
N GLY A 271 -7.97 15.67 -11.10
CA GLY A 271 -7.72 17.09 -10.82
C GLY A 271 -8.58 17.66 -9.69
N ASN A 272 -8.96 16.81 -8.72
CA ASN A 272 -9.94 17.09 -7.65
C ASN A 272 -11.31 17.59 -8.18
N HIS A 273 -11.68 17.17 -9.39
CA HIS A 273 -12.97 17.51 -9.99
C HIS A 273 -14.13 17.12 -9.07
N PHE A 274 -15.08 18.04 -8.88
CA PHE A 274 -16.20 17.91 -7.94
C PHE A 274 -15.86 17.31 -6.56
N GLN A 275 -14.75 17.75 -5.94
CA GLN A 275 -14.34 17.35 -4.57
C GLN A 275 -13.89 15.88 -4.47
N GLU A 276 -13.55 15.21 -5.57
CA GLU A 276 -13.24 13.77 -5.57
C GLU A 276 -12.11 13.34 -4.62
N TYR A 277 -11.12 14.19 -4.35
CA TYR A 277 -9.99 13.84 -3.47
C TYR A 277 -10.39 13.77 -1.99
N TYR A 278 -11.39 14.55 -1.59
CA TYR A 278 -12.01 14.43 -0.28
C TYR A 278 -12.56 13.01 -0.07
N TYR A 279 -13.13 12.40 -1.11
CA TYR A 279 -13.64 11.03 -1.05
C TYR A 279 -12.52 9.99 -1.19
N LEU A 280 -11.47 10.28 -1.96
CA LEU A 280 -10.24 9.46 -2.05
C LEU A 280 -9.54 9.29 -0.69
N GLY A 281 -9.57 10.33 0.16
CA GLY A 281 -9.02 10.29 1.52
C GLY A 281 -9.51 9.12 2.37
N TYR A 282 -10.76 8.67 2.19
CA TYR A 282 -11.26 7.49 2.87
C TYR A 282 -10.60 6.19 2.39
N TYR A 283 -10.28 6.06 1.10
CA TYR A 283 -9.57 4.88 0.58
C TYR A 283 -8.11 4.85 1.05
N ILE A 284 -7.44 6.01 1.10
CA ILE A 284 -6.09 6.16 1.66
C ILE A 284 -6.05 5.74 3.13
N ASP A 285 -7.00 6.20 3.96
CA ASP A 285 -7.12 5.82 5.37
C ASP A 285 -7.43 4.32 5.56
N GLY A 286 -8.21 3.74 4.65
CA GLY A 286 -8.49 2.29 4.61
C GLY A 286 -7.26 1.45 4.28
N LEU A 287 -6.57 1.75 3.19
CA LEU A 287 -5.32 1.10 2.77
C LEU A 287 -4.25 1.22 3.85
N THR A 288 -4.06 2.43 4.40
CA THR A 288 -3.14 2.69 5.53
C THR A 288 -3.50 1.81 6.73
N SER A 289 -4.79 1.64 7.03
CA SER A 289 -5.22 0.84 8.18
C SER A 289 -5.02 -0.66 7.99
N ILE A 290 -5.34 -1.22 6.81
CA ILE A 290 -5.12 -2.66 6.55
C ILE A 290 -3.62 -2.99 6.43
N TRP A 291 -2.82 -2.10 5.82
CA TRP A 291 -1.35 -2.20 5.79
C TRP A 291 -0.78 -2.32 7.20
N ARG A 292 -1.09 -1.38 8.10
CA ARG A 292 -0.69 -1.42 9.51
C ARG A 292 -1.17 -2.67 10.25
N ALA A 293 -2.31 -3.23 9.87
CA ALA A 293 -2.88 -4.41 10.52
C ALA A 293 -2.17 -5.72 10.12
N THR A 294 -1.72 -5.79 8.86
CA THR A 294 -1.24 -7.03 8.23
C THR A 294 0.28 -7.08 8.05
N GLY A 295 0.93 -5.95 7.78
CA GLY A 295 2.30 -5.87 7.28
C GLY A 295 2.41 -5.91 5.76
N ASP A 296 1.31 -6.19 5.05
CA ASP A 296 1.25 -6.40 3.60
C ASP A 296 1.49 -5.08 2.84
N ASN A 297 2.71 -4.93 2.32
CA ASN A 297 3.18 -3.71 1.67
C ASN A 297 2.52 -3.43 0.31
N THR A 298 1.70 -4.35 -0.24
CA THR A 298 0.94 -4.07 -1.47
C THR A 298 -0.06 -2.93 -1.26
N TYR A 299 -0.73 -2.90 -0.09
CA TYR A 299 -1.64 -1.81 0.28
C TYR A 299 -0.94 -0.46 0.47
N LEU A 300 0.30 -0.46 0.96
CA LEU A 300 1.13 0.74 1.06
C LEU A 300 1.47 1.28 -0.34
N ASN A 301 1.93 0.40 -1.23
CA ASN A 301 2.23 0.75 -2.62
C ASN A 301 1.03 1.38 -3.33
N GLU A 302 -0.18 0.84 -3.13
CA GLU A 302 -1.41 1.41 -3.66
C GLU A 302 -1.80 2.74 -3.02
N ALA A 303 -1.66 2.89 -1.69
CA ALA A 303 -1.94 4.14 -1.01
C ALA A 303 -1.05 5.28 -1.52
N LEU A 304 0.26 5.00 -1.67
CA LEU A 304 1.24 5.93 -2.22
C LEU A 304 0.93 6.26 -3.68
N GLN A 305 0.63 5.26 -4.53
CA GLN A 305 0.28 5.47 -5.94
C GLN A 305 -0.95 6.39 -6.11
N LEU A 306 -1.96 6.23 -5.26
CA LEU A 306 -3.15 7.09 -5.26
C LEU A 306 -2.79 8.54 -4.88
N ILE A 307 -1.87 8.75 -3.94
CA ILE A 307 -1.39 10.08 -3.54
C ILE A 307 -0.53 10.70 -4.66
N GLU A 308 0.38 9.94 -5.24
CA GLU A 308 1.29 10.37 -6.31
C GLU A 308 0.52 10.80 -7.56
N ASN A 309 -0.54 10.06 -7.94
CA ASN A 309 -1.45 10.48 -9.01
C ASN A 309 -2.04 11.89 -8.74
N THR A 310 -2.43 12.19 -7.50
CA THR A 310 -2.97 13.52 -7.16
C THR A 310 -1.92 14.63 -7.23
N MET A 311 -0.68 14.31 -6.88
CA MET A 311 0.45 15.26 -6.98
C MET A 311 0.82 15.55 -8.42
N GLN A 312 0.72 14.56 -9.31
CA GLN A 312 1.05 14.70 -10.74
C GLN A 312 0.11 15.64 -11.51
N ASP A 313 -1.19 15.69 -11.16
CA ASP A 313 -2.16 16.56 -11.86
C ASP A 313 -2.35 17.95 -11.22
N ALA A 314 -1.63 18.24 -10.13
CA ALA A 314 -1.67 19.51 -9.40
C ALA A 314 -1.12 20.67 -10.24
N LYS A 315 -1.82 21.81 -10.22
CA LYS A 315 -1.60 22.95 -11.12
C LYS A 315 -1.08 24.17 -10.38
N PRO A 316 -0.31 25.06 -11.04
CA PRO A 316 0.08 26.35 -10.46
C PRO A 316 -1.13 27.17 -10.05
N MET A 317 -1.16 27.58 -8.79
CA MET A 317 -2.23 28.40 -8.22
C MET A 317 -1.94 29.90 -8.40
N SER A 318 -2.97 30.71 -8.18
CA SER A 318 -2.96 32.16 -8.37
C SER A 318 -3.76 32.84 -7.25
N GLY A 319 -3.99 34.16 -7.33
CA GLY A 319 -4.58 34.91 -6.23
C GLY A 319 -3.62 34.97 -5.04
N THR A 320 -4.11 34.80 -3.81
CA THR A 320 -3.24 34.71 -2.62
C THR A 320 -2.26 33.54 -2.68
N ASN A 321 -2.62 32.46 -3.38
CA ASN A 321 -1.87 31.20 -3.37
C ASN A 321 -0.85 31.11 -4.53
N THR A 322 -0.47 32.26 -5.11
CA THR A 322 0.51 32.34 -6.21
C THR A 322 1.87 31.78 -5.78
N GLY A 323 2.40 30.82 -6.56
CA GLY A 323 3.68 30.15 -6.28
C GLY A 323 3.55 28.75 -5.66
N TYR A 324 2.34 28.34 -5.27
CA TYR A 324 2.04 26.99 -4.82
C TYR A 324 1.32 26.15 -5.90
N LEU A 325 1.30 24.83 -5.73
CA LEU A 325 0.48 23.90 -6.50
C LEU A 325 -0.84 23.59 -5.78
N GLY A 326 -1.86 23.14 -6.51
CA GLY A 326 -3.16 22.74 -5.98
C GLY A 326 -4.16 22.46 -7.09
N TRP A 327 -5.45 22.46 -6.75
CA TRP A 327 -6.50 22.03 -7.68
C TRP A 327 -7.58 23.11 -7.86
N PRO A 328 -7.56 23.84 -9.00
CA PRO A 328 -8.60 24.78 -9.39
C PRO A 328 -10.00 24.17 -9.35
N SER A 329 -10.87 24.73 -8.50
CA SER A 329 -12.29 24.33 -8.48
C SER A 329 -13.03 24.91 -9.69
N ASP A 330 -14.05 24.21 -10.22
CA ASP A 330 -14.81 24.68 -11.40
C ASP A 330 -15.28 26.15 -11.28
N LEU A 331 -14.86 26.97 -12.24
CA LEU A 331 -15.09 28.42 -12.24
C LEU A 331 -16.58 28.78 -12.31
N SER A 332 -17.38 28.02 -13.07
CA SER A 332 -18.81 28.30 -13.29
C SER A 332 -19.66 28.04 -12.04
N LYS A 333 -19.24 27.05 -11.23
CA LYS A 333 -19.98 26.53 -10.07
C LYS A 333 -19.46 27.06 -8.74
N TYR A 334 -18.17 27.42 -8.65
CA TYR A 334 -17.49 27.78 -7.40
C TYR A 334 -16.85 29.18 -7.41
N GLY A 335 -16.84 29.88 -8.55
CA GLY A 335 -16.39 31.27 -8.67
C GLY A 335 -14.87 31.44 -8.73
N SER A 336 -14.43 32.67 -9.03
CA SER A 336 -13.03 33.00 -9.34
C SER A 336 -12.07 32.63 -8.22
N THR A 337 -12.40 32.93 -6.96
CA THR A 337 -11.54 32.65 -5.80
C THR A 337 -11.15 31.17 -5.70
N ARG A 338 -12.13 30.24 -5.78
CA ARG A 338 -11.84 28.80 -5.67
C ARG A 338 -11.21 28.19 -6.93
N TYR A 339 -11.40 28.83 -8.08
CA TYR A 339 -10.67 28.52 -9.30
C TYR A 339 -9.20 28.97 -9.21
N GLN A 340 -8.94 30.14 -8.65
CA GLN A 340 -7.61 30.74 -8.55
C GLN A 340 -6.77 30.14 -7.41
N GLU A 341 -7.37 29.97 -6.23
CA GLU A 341 -6.69 29.64 -4.96
C GLU A 341 -6.92 28.18 -4.51
N GLY A 342 -7.95 27.50 -5.06
CA GLY A 342 -8.34 26.14 -4.67
C GLY A 342 -9.42 26.13 -3.56
N THR A 343 -9.59 24.98 -2.89
CA THR A 343 -10.53 24.86 -1.76
C THR A 343 -9.87 24.13 -0.57
N SER A 344 -9.43 24.87 0.46
CA SER A 344 -8.69 24.30 1.60
C SER A 344 -9.39 23.13 2.32
N LEU A 345 -10.73 23.11 2.36
CA LEU A 345 -11.49 21.99 2.95
C LEU A 345 -11.31 20.68 2.16
N TRP A 346 -11.26 20.74 0.83
CA TRP A 346 -11.16 19.55 -0.01
C TRP A 346 -9.77 18.93 0.07
N GLU A 347 -8.75 19.79 0.12
CA GLU A 347 -7.35 19.39 0.25
C GLU A 347 -7.05 18.85 1.66
N ALA A 348 -7.39 19.59 2.72
CA ALA A 348 -7.12 19.20 4.10
C ALA A 348 -7.80 17.89 4.52
N PHE A 349 -8.97 17.57 3.95
CA PHE A 349 -9.68 16.33 4.28
C PHE A 349 -8.92 15.08 3.80
N MET A 350 -8.28 15.14 2.62
CA MET A 350 -7.41 14.06 2.15
C MET A 350 -6.07 14.09 2.89
N PHE A 351 -5.43 15.25 2.96
CA PHE A 351 -4.07 15.37 3.47
C PHE A 351 -3.91 15.12 4.97
N ARG A 352 -4.99 15.15 5.77
CA ARG A 352 -4.95 14.64 7.16
C ARG A 352 -4.67 13.14 7.26
N HIS A 353 -5.03 12.36 6.24
CA HIS A 353 -4.75 10.92 6.15
C HIS A 353 -3.36 10.69 5.54
N VAL A 354 -2.98 11.47 4.53
CA VAL A 354 -1.61 11.49 3.97
C VAL A 354 -0.57 11.84 5.03
N ALA A 355 -0.84 12.84 5.88
CA ALA A 355 0.06 13.22 6.96
C ALA A 355 0.21 12.10 8.02
N THR A 356 -0.85 11.36 8.33
CA THR A 356 -0.76 10.16 9.17
C THR A 356 0.08 9.07 8.52
N LEU A 357 -0.10 8.80 7.22
CA LEU A 357 0.72 7.86 6.48
C LEU A 357 2.20 8.24 6.53
N LEU A 358 2.52 9.52 6.26
CA LEU A 358 3.87 10.07 6.39
C LEU A 358 4.44 9.88 7.81
N ARG A 359 3.66 10.12 8.87
CA ARG A 359 4.15 9.89 10.25
C ARG A 359 4.47 8.42 10.49
N ILE A 360 3.61 7.50 10.05
CA ILE A 360 3.87 6.05 10.20
C ILE A 360 5.15 5.66 9.44
N MET A 361 5.37 6.17 8.23
CA MET A 361 6.59 5.94 7.46
C MET A 361 7.82 6.57 8.11
N TYR A 362 7.71 7.79 8.64
CA TYR A 362 8.78 8.46 9.41
C TYR A 362 9.24 7.58 10.58
N GLU A 363 8.29 7.05 11.35
CA GLU A 363 8.47 6.13 12.47
C GLU A 363 8.90 4.71 12.05
N SER A 364 8.87 4.37 10.76
CA SER A 364 9.30 3.08 10.20
C SER A 364 10.59 3.24 9.38
N PRO A 365 11.76 3.45 10.04
CA PRO A 365 12.99 3.75 9.33
C PRO A 365 13.50 2.58 8.47
N ASN A 366 13.22 1.32 8.84
CA ASN A 366 13.71 0.17 8.08
C ASN A 366 12.90 0.03 6.78
N LEU A 367 11.56 0.09 6.85
CA LEU A 367 10.66 0.27 5.71
C LEU A 367 11.11 1.41 4.78
N ARG A 368 11.41 2.60 5.31
CA ARG A 368 11.89 3.71 4.46
C ARG A 368 13.20 3.36 3.75
N SER A 369 14.13 2.68 4.43
CA SER A 369 15.37 2.22 3.81
C SER A 369 15.18 1.11 2.77
N SER A 370 14.09 0.32 2.81
CA SER A 370 13.76 -0.69 1.80
C SER A 370 13.06 -0.09 0.56
N GLY A 371 13.59 0.99 0.01
CA GLY A 371 13.12 1.63 -1.23
C GLY A 371 12.01 2.69 -1.10
N TYR A 372 11.39 2.87 0.08
CA TYR A 372 10.29 3.84 0.23
C TYR A 372 10.72 5.30 0.49
N GLN A 373 12.01 5.55 0.76
CA GLN A 373 12.53 6.87 1.15
C GLN A 373 12.23 7.98 0.12
N SER A 374 12.44 7.72 -1.18
CA SER A 374 12.24 8.70 -2.25
C SER A 374 10.78 9.15 -2.38
N ARG A 375 9.84 8.19 -2.32
CA ARG A 375 8.39 8.41 -2.35
C ARG A 375 7.93 9.19 -1.12
N TYR A 376 8.43 8.79 0.06
CA TYR A 376 8.19 9.49 1.32
C TYR A 376 8.65 10.95 1.27
N ASP A 377 9.89 11.23 0.82
CA ASP A 377 10.42 12.58 0.75
C ASP A 377 9.65 13.45 -0.25
N ALA A 378 9.27 12.91 -1.42
CA ALA A 378 8.49 13.62 -2.42
C ALA A 378 7.10 14.04 -1.87
N ILE A 379 6.40 13.11 -1.21
CA ILE A 379 5.06 13.36 -0.65
C ILE A 379 5.13 14.29 0.57
N LEU A 380 6.17 14.19 1.40
CA LEU A 380 6.41 15.11 2.52
C LEU A 380 6.66 16.54 2.04
N ASN A 381 7.62 16.73 1.12
CA ASN A 381 7.93 18.05 0.56
C ASN A 381 6.71 18.71 -0.10
N PHE A 382 5.88 17.93 -0.80
CA PHE A 382 4.62 18.42 -1.37
C PHE A 382 3.61 18.78 -0.27
N THR A 383 3.48 17.97 0.78
CA THR A 383 2.54 18.20 1.90
C THR A 383 2.91 19.44 2.72
N GLU A 384 4.19 19.63 3.05
CA GLU A 384 4.66 20.83 3.75
C GLU A 384 4.40 22.10 2.90
N LYS A 385 4.94 22.14 1.69
CA LYS A 385 4.97 23.35 0.85
C LYS A 385 3.62 23.63 0.18
N HIS A 386 3.04 22.64 -0.50
CA HIS A 386 1.90 22.86 -1.39
C HIS A 386 0.53 22.61 -0.71
N ILE A 387 0.52 22.09 0.52
CA ILE A 387 -0.71 21.95 1.32
C ILE A 387 -0.66 22.82 2.58
N PHE A 388 0.31 22.65 3.48
CA PHE A 388 0.30 23.41 4.73
C PHE A 388 0.65 24.89 4.53
N GLU A 389 1.82 25.20 3.96
CA GLU A 389 2.29 26.59 3.81
C GLU A 389 1.33 27.42 2.93
N LYS A 390 0.80 26.83 1.86
CA LYS A 390 -0.23 27.44 0.99
C LYS A 390 -1.46 27.98 1.74
N TRP A 391 -1.85 27.38 2.86
CA TRP A 391 -3.06 27.77 3.61
C TRP A 391 -2.76 28.39 4.99
N ALA A 392 -1.49 28.48 5.39
CA ALA A 392 -1.09 28.99 6.71
C ALA A 392 -1.32 30.49 6.87
N ASP A 393 -0.93 31.29 5.88
CA ASP A 393 -1.02 32.77 5.91
C ASP A 393 -2.42 33.34 5.60
N TYR A 394 -3.40 32.48 5.26
CA TYR A 394 -4.74 32.89 4.82
C TYR A 394 -5.73 32.89 6.00
N ASP A 395 -6.48 33.98 6.22
CA ASP A 395 -7.49 34.01 7.30
C ASP A 395 -8.60 32.99 7.06
N GLY A 396 -8.75 32.07 8.01
CA GLY A 396 -9.61 30.91 7.85
C GLY A 396 -9.11 29.88 6.84
N GLY A 397 -7.86 29.93 6.36
CA GLY A 397 -7.23 28.90 5.53
C GLY A 397 -7.03 27.61 6.32
N ILE A 398 -6.23 27.69 7.39
CA ILE A 398 -6.07 26.68 8.45
C ILE A 398 -7.15 26.81 9.54
N TYR A 399 -7.35 28.00 10.11
CA TYR A 399 -8.24 28.20 11.28
C TYR A 399 -9.73 28.30 10.89
N ARG A 400 -10.30 27.19 10.40
CA ARG A 400 -11.67 27.11 9.83
C ARG A 400 -12.77 27.52 10.82
N SER A 401 -13.93 27.88 10.28
CA SER A 401 -15.10 28.38 11.03
C SER A 401 -16.00 27.31 11.66
N ARG A 402 -15.69 26.02 11.47
CA ARG A 402 -16.39 24.86 12.09
C ARG A 402 -15.38 23.93 12.74
N THR A 403 -15.79 23.27 13.81
CA THR A 403 -14.94 22.39 14.63
C THR A 403 -14.27 21.27 13.82
N HIS A 404 -15.06 20.47 13.10
CA HIS A 404 -14.55 19.37 12.26
C HIS A 404 -13.67 19.85 11.10
N MET A 405 -13.99 21.00 10.49
CA MET A 405 -13.17 21.55 9.40
C MET A 405 -11.77 21.95 9.88
N ALA A 406 -11.64 22.37 11.15
CA ALA A 406 -10.36 22.70 11.76
C ALA A 406 -9.63 21.46 12.30
N SER A 407 -10.33 20.40 12.74
CA SER A 407 -9.67 19.17 13.23
C SER A 407 -8.85 18.47 12.14
N HIS A 408 -9.20 18.64 10.86
CA HIS A 408 -8.35 18.22 9.74
C HIS A 408 -6.95 18.86 9.82
N TRP A 409 -6.90 20.18 10.04
CA TRP A 409 -5.65 20.93 10.15
C TRP A 409 -4.92 20.69 11.48
N ALA A 410 -5.65 20.46 12.57
CA ALA A 410 -5.05 20.05 13.83
C ALA A 410 -4.34 18.68 13.71
N ARG A 411 -4.93 17.73 12.97
CA ARG A 411 -4.28 16.46 12.61
C ARG A 411 -3.06 16.69 11.72
N ILE A 412 -3.17 17.45 10.62
CA ILE A 412 -2.01 17.75 9.75
C ILE A 412 -0.85 18.40 10.53
N GLY A 413 -1.14 19.40 11.38
CA GLY A 413 -0.13 20.07 12.21
C GLY A 413 0.51 19.14 13.26
N MET A 414 -0.26 18.25 13.87
CA MET A 414 0.27 17.25 14.80
C MET A 414 1.24 16.28 14.11
N GLU A 415 0.83 15.72 12.97
CA GLU A 415 1.59 14.69 12.26
C GLU A 415 2.88 15.29 11.66
N LEU A 416 2.80 16.47 11.03
CA LEU A 416 3.97 17.20 10.53
C LEU A 416 4.91 17.67 11.66
N TYR A 417 4.38 17.99 12.85
CA TYR A 417 5.22 18.30 14.00
C TYR A 417 6.02 17.07 14.45
N ILE A 418 5.40 15.89 14.53
CA ILE A 418 6.09 14.65 14.94
C ILE A 418 7.19 14.28 13.93
N ILE A 419 6.95 14.49 12.64
CA ILE A 419 7.94 14.24 11.57
C ILE A 419 9.13 15.21 11.62
N THR A 420 8.88 16.51 11.84
CA THR A 420 9.87 17.58 11.58
C THR A 420 10.43 18.25 12.83
N GLY A 421 9.77 18.12 13.98
CA GLY A 421 10.04 18.90 15.19
C GLY A 421 9.73 20.40 15.07
N ASN A 422 9.20 20.87 13.93
CA ASN A 422 9.02 22.29 13.65
C ASN A 422 7.76 22.85 14.34
N GLN A 423 7.96 23.82 15.24
CA GLN A 423 6.90 24.37 16.09
C GLN A 423 5.77 25.05 15.32
N LYS A 424 5.99 25.52 14.08
CA LYS A 424 4.90 26.10 13.25
C LYS A 424 3.74 25.12 13.03
N TYR A 425 4.03 23.81 13.02
CA TYR A 425 3.03 22.75 12.91
C TYR A 425 2.37 22.44 14.27
N ASN A 426 3.15 22.43 15.35
CA ASN A 426 2.65 22.25 16.71
C ASN A 426 1.69 23.37 17.12
N GLU A 427 2.02 24.63 16.85
CA GLU A 427 1.16 25.79 17.16
C GLU A 427 -0.25 25.65 16.56
N VAL A 428 -0.38 25.08 15.35
CA VAL A 428 -1.70 24.80 14.73
C VAL A 428 -2.44 23.68 15.47
N PHE A 429 -1.75 22.60 15.84
CA PHE A 429 -2.33 21.53 16.65
C PHE A 429 -2.80 22.05 18.02
N GLU A 430 -1.94 22.77 18.74
CA GLU A 430 -2.24 23.31 20.07
C GLU A 430 -3.38 24.31 20.01
N ASN A 431 -3.30 25.35 19.16
CA ASN A 431 -4.30 26.41 19.09
C ASN A 431 -5.70 25.88 18.77
N ILE A 432 -5.82 24.89 17.88
CA ILE A 432 -7.12 24.27 17.54
C ILE A 432 -7.57 23.31 18.65
N SER A 433 -6.65 22.59 19.30
CA SER A 433 -7.00 21.57 20.31
C SER A 433 -7.35 22.17 21.68
N PHE A 434 -6.51 23.05 22.23
CA PHE A 434 -6.62 23.54 23.62
C PHE A 434 -6.04 24.95 23.87
N GLY A 435 -5.30 25.52 22.91
CA GLY A 435 -4.68 26.84 22.97
C GLY A 435 -5.60 27.97 22.49
N THR A 436 -5.04 28.99 21.82
CA THR A 436 -5.81 30.18 21.40
C THR A 436 -5.96 30.21 19.89
N MET A 437 -7.11 29.78 19.36
CA MET A 437 -7.40 29.90 17.93
C MET A 437 -7.42 31.37 17.45
N PRO A 438 -6.59 31.77 16.47
CA PRO A 438 -6.70 33.06 15.82
C PRO A 438 -8.09 33.28 15.22
N ASN A 439 -8.64 34.48 15.41
CA ASN A 439 -9.94 34.92 14.90
C ASN A 439 -11.16 34.04 15.29
N ARG A 440 -11.06 33.20 16.34
CA ARG A 440 -12.18 32.42 16.89
C ARG A 440 -12.30 32.63 18.41
N SER A 441 -13.46 32.23 18.94
CA SER A 441 -13.88 32.42 20.35
C SER A 441 -13.61 31.22 21.26
N SER A 442 -13.16 30.09 20.71
CA SER A 442 -13.02 28.81 21.41
C SER A 442 -12.03 27.89 20.68
N ASN A 443 -11.71 26.74 21.29
CA ASN A 443 -10.90 25.64 20.77
C ASN A 443 -11.62 24.30 21.05
N LEU A 444 -11.11 23.17 20.54
CA LEU A 444 -11.81 21.88 20.66
C LEU A 444 -12.07 21.46 22.11
N ARG A 445 -11.10 21.57 23.03
CA ARG A 445 -11.26 21.24 24.46
C ARG A 445 -12.35 22.09 25.11
N ASN A 446 -12.41 23.38 24.78
CA ASN A 446 -13.38 24.33 25.33
C ASN A 446 -14.79 24.22 24.72
N GLN A 447 -14.98 23.42 23.66
CA GLN A 447 -16.31 23.09 23.11
C GLN A 447 -16.95 21.86 23.79
N ILE A 448 -16.22 21.11 24.61
CA ILE A 448 -16.68 19.84 25.19
C ILE A 448 -17.57 20.09 26.41
N HIS A 449 -18.75 19.47 26.40
CA HIS A 449 -19.64 19.34 27.54
C HIS A 449 -20.01 17.87 27.76
N TYR A 450 -20.42 17.52 28.98
CA TYR A 450 -20.97 16.20 29.27
C TYR A 450 -22.44 16.12 28.81
N ASN A 451 -22.86 14.96 28.30
CA ASN A 451 -24.25 14.74 27.89
C ASN A 451 -25.18 14.74 29.13
N PRO A 452 -26.26 15.55 29.15
CA PRO A 452 -27.12 15.68 30.34
C PRO A 452 -27.88 14.39 30.69
N ASN A 453 -28.08 13.47 29.74
CA ASN A 453 -28.74 12.18 29.96
C ASN A 453 -27.75 11.04 30.24
N VAL A 454 -26.50 11.17 29.78
CA VAL A 454 -25.42 10.19 29.98
C VAL A 454 -24.15 10.94 30.41
N PRO A 455 -23.98 11.28 31.70
CA PRO A 455 -22.89 12.15 32.17
C PRO A 455 -21.46 11.63 31.96
N THR A 456 -21.28 10.40 31.46
CA THR A 456 -19.98 9.86 31.02
C THR A 456 -19.67 10.13 29.55
N ALA A 457 -20.63 10.58 28.75
CA ALA A 457 -20.48 10.86 27.32
C ALA A 457 -20.20 12.35 27.05
N TYR A 458 -19.49 12.66 25.96
CA TYR A 458 -19.27 14.02 25.46
C TYR A 458 -20.26 14.44 24.38
N ILE A 459 -20.59 15.74 24.38
CA ILE A 459 -21.32 16.49 23.34
C ILE A 459 -20.68 17.86 23.13
N TRP A 460 -20.83 18.45 21.94
CA TRP A 460 -20.30 19.76 21.58
C TRP A 460 -21.06 20.41 20.42
N SER A 461 -20.97 21.73 20.29
CA SER A 461 -21.49 22.46 19.12
C SER A 461 -20.50 22.39 17.94
N SER A 462 -21.03 22.37 16.72
CA SER A 462 -20.26 22.53 15.48
C SER A 462 -19.69 23.95 15.27
N GLU A 463 -20.10 24.92 16.10
CA GLU A 463 -19.77 26.34 15.99
C GLU A 463 -19.00 26.85 17.21
N TRP A 464 -17.89 27.55 16.96
CA TRP A 464 -16.99 28.07 17.99
C TRP A 464 -17.69 29.04 18.96
N GLY A 465 -17.54 28.79 20.26
CA GLY A 465 -18.10 29.63 21.32
C GLY A 465 -19.62 29.53 21.48
N LYS A 466 -20.26 28.48 20.94
CA LYS A 466 -21.67 28.18 21.17
C LYS A 466 -21.84 26.91 22.01
N ASN A 467 -22.78 26.95 22.96
CA ASN A 467 -23.27 25.76 23.65
C ASN A 467 -23.88 24.77 22.65
N TYR A 468 -23.87 23.49 23.02
CA TYR A 468 -24.51 22.42 22.23
C TYR A 468 -26.01 22.69 21.96
N ASP A 469 -26.72 23.36 22.87
CA ASP A 469 -28.14 23.77 22.73
C ASP A 469 -28.46 24.50 21.40
N SER A 470 -27.44 25.06 20.74
CA SER A 470 -27.52 25.55 19.38
C SER A 470 -26.43 24.93 18.49
N GLY A 471 -26.86 24.07 17.55
CA GLY A 471 -26.00 23.53 16.51
C GLY A 471 -25.06 22.41 16.97
N THR A 472 -25.52 21.51 17.86
CA THR A 472 -24.86 20.24 18.19
C THR A 472 -24.27 19.59 16.94
N GLN A 473 -23.03 19.09 17.04
CA GLN A 473 -22.36 18.45 15.92
C GLN A 473 -23.13 17.21 15.45
N ASP A 474 -23.32 17.06 14.13
CA ASP A 474 -23.83 15.82 13.55
C ASP A 474 -22.77 14.71 13.59
N THR A 475 -23.24 13.47 13.70
CA THR A 475 -22.43 12.26 13.88
C THR A 475 -21.42 12.06 12.75
N SER A 476 -21.78 12.35 11.50
CA SER A 476 -20.89 12.12 10.35
C SER A 476 -19.66 13.02 10.41
N HIS A 477 -19.83 14.33 10.61
CA HIS A 477 -18.69 15.24 10.74
C HIS A 477 -18.01 15.17 12.12
N ALA A 478 -18.70 14.74 13.18
CA ALA A 478 -18.07 14.44 14.47
C ALA A 478 -16.97 13.37 14.37
N GLY A 479 -17.15 12.38 13.48
CA GLY A 479 -16.15 11.35 13.22
C GLY A 479 -14.77 11.92 12.88
N ALA A 480 -14.69 12.99 12.10
CA ALA A 480 -13.43 13.65 11.73
C ALA A 480 -12.70 14.38 12.89
N ILE A 481 -13.38 14.58 14.02
CA ILE A 481 -12.78 15.06 15.27
C ILE A 481 -12.32 13.87 16.11
N ILE A 482 -13.10 12.78 16.13
CA ILE A 482 -12.86 11.57 16.92
C ILE A 482 -11.67 10.78 16.38
N SER A 483 -11.61 10.57 15.05
CA SER A 483 -10.46 9.92 14.42
C SER A 483 -9.16 10.67 14.73
N PHE A 484 -9.20 12.01 14.73
CA PHE A 484 -8.10 12.86 15.18
C PHE A 484 -7.76 12.70 16.67
N TRP A 485 -8.71 12.76 17.60
CA TRP A 485 -8.41 12.60 19.04
C TRP A 485 -7.88 11.20 19.38
N VAL A 486 -8.35 10.16 18.70
CA VAL A 486 -7.80 8.79 18.79
C VAL A 486 -6.36 8.76 18.31
N THR A 487 -6.06 9.26 17.10
CA THR A 487 -4.66 9.33 16.60
C THR A 487 -3.77 10.21 17.47
N ALA A 488 -4.29 11.28 18.09
CA ALA A 488 -3.53 12.12 18.99
C ALA A 488 -3.20 11.43 20.34
N TYR A 489 -4.15 10.67 20.89
CA TYR A 489 -3.91 9.82 22.06
C TYR A 489 -2.88 8.71 21.77
N GLU A 490 -2.96 8.06 20.60
CA GLU A 490 -1.98 7.08 20.13
C GLU A 490 -0.56 7.66 20.05
N ASN A 491 -0.44 8.95 19.72
CA ASN A 491 0.82 9.69 19.68
C ASN A 491 1.28 10.25 21.04
N ASN A 492 0.59 9.94 22.15
CA ASN A 492 0.83 10.51 23.48
C ASN A 492 0.77 12.06 23.52
N MET A 493 0.02 12.66 22.60
CA MET A 493 -0.25 14.10 22.57
C MET A 493 -1.37 14.45 23.57
N TYR A 494 -1.85 15.71 23.55
CA TYR A 494 -2.73 16.30 24.57
C TYR A 494 -4.00 15.50 24.97
N TRP A 495 -4.57 14.69 24.08
CA TRP A 495 -5.80 13.93 24.32
C TRP A 495 -5.50 12.64 25.08
N ASN A 496 -6.23 12.35 26.15
CA ASN A 496 -5.89 11.31 27.13
C ASN A 496 -6.98 10.24 27.28
N LYS A 497 -6.69 9.18 28.05
CA LYS A 497 -7.61 8.03 28.22
C LYS A 497 -9.02 8.43 28.67
N ASN A 498 -9.18 9.45 29.52
CA ASN A 498 -10.52 9.88 29.94
C ASN A 498 -11.33 10.46 28.77
N ASP A 499 -10.67 11.09 27.80
CA ASP A 499 -11.30 11.60 26.60
C ASP A 499 -11.76 10.42 25.71
N ILE A 500 -10.93 9.38 25.57
CA ILE A 500 -11.26 8.16 24.82
C ILE A 500 -12.41 7.39 25.49
N ASP A 501 -12.39 7.23 26.81
CA ASP A 501 -13.46 6.58 27.57
C ASP A 501 -14.79 7.33 27.43
N ALA A 502 -14.75 8.67 27.40
CA ALA A 502 -15.93 9.49 27.16
C ALA A 502 -16.47 9.38 25.72
N LEU A 503 -15.59 9.29 24.71
CA LEU A 503 -15.99 9.03 23.32
C LEU A 503 -16.57 7.62 23.13
N ILE A 504 -16.01 6.60 23.78
CA ILE A 504 -16.59 5.25 23.87
C ILE A 504 -18.00 5.33 24.46
N SER A 505 -18.19 6.12 25.52
CA SER A 505 -19.50 6.34 26.13
C SER A 505 -20.47 7.06 25.19
N THR A 506 -20.03 8.07 24.42
CA THR A 506 -20.87 8.73 23.41
C THR A 506 -21.29 7.75 22.31
N LEU A 507 -20.37 6.92 21.79
CA LEU A 507 -20.69 5.97 20.74
C LEU A 507 -21.69 4.91 21.23
N ASP A 508 -21.38 4.22 22.32
CA ASP A 508 -22.11 3.00 22.71
C ASP A 508 -23.41 3.26 23.50
N GLN A 509 -23.50 4.37 24.24
CA GLN A 509 -24.66 4.68 25.09
C GLN A 509 -25.58 5.78 24.54
N VAL A 510 -25.11 6.58 23.56
CA VAL A 510 -25.87 7.73 23.03
C VAL A 510 -26.15 7.58 21.53
N VAL A 511 -25.09 7.50 20.71
CA VAL A 511 -25.17 7.56 19.24
C VAL A 511 -25.59 6.24 18.60
N TRP A 512 -25.09 5.11 19.11
CA TRP A 512 -25.33 3.79 18.54
C TRP A 512 -25.54 2.78 19.67
N LYS A 513 -26.75 2.77 20.25
CA LYS A 513 -27.09 1.87 21.36
C LYS A 513 -27.34 0.46 20.84
N ASP A 514 -27.27 -0.55 21.71
CA ASP A 514 -27.48 -1.92 21.27
C ASP A 514 -28.89 -2.23 20.77
N SER A 515 -29.88 -1.44 21.21
CA SER A 515 -31.26 -1.41 20.72
C SER A 515 -31.41 -1.00 19.26
N ASP A 516 -30.47 -0.24 18.72
CA ASP A 516 -30.65 0.51 17.47
C ASP A 516 -30.28 -0.35 16.24
N GLY A 517 -29.64 -1.50 16.49
CA GLY A 517 -29.25 -2.48 15.49
C GLY A 517 -28.16 -1.93 14.56
N VAL A 518 -28.45 -1.87 13.26
CA VAL A 518 -27.57 -1.33 12.22
C VAL A 518 -27.66 0.20 12.08
N ASN A 519 -28.58 0.83 12.81
CA ASN A 519 -28.86 2.27 12.75
C ASN A 519 -28.15 3.02 13.88
N PHE A 520 -27.85 4.29 13.66
CA PHE A 520 -27.21 5.19 14.63
C PHE A 520 -27.75 6.61 14.45
N TYR A 521 -27.81 7.38 15.53
CA TYR A 521 -28.38 8.72 15.56
C TYR A 521 -27.55 9.71 14.77
N LYS A 522 -28.24 10.69 14.16
CA LYS A 522 -27.61 11.72 13.32
C LYS A 522 -26.93 12.83 14.13
N ILE A 523 -27.30 13.04 15.39
CA ILE A 523 -26.73 14.07 16.27
C ILE A 523 -26.07 13.41 17.48
N ILE A 524 -24.89 13.90 17.89
CA ILE A 524 -24.09 13.24 18.93
C ILE A 524 -24.67 13.28 20.35
N ASP A 525 -25.72 14.09 20.57
CA ASP A 525 -26.48 14.12 21.82
C ASP A 525 -27.55 13.01 21.92
N GLY A 526 -27.75 12.24 20.85
CA GLY A 526 -28.76 11.17 20.74
C GLY A 526 -30.14 11.67 20.29
N SER A 527 -30.22 12.91 19.79
CA SER A 527 -31.44 13.50 19.25
C SER A 527 -31.58 13.34 17.72
N GLY A 528 -32.74 13.72 17.21
CA GLY A 528 -33.07 13.66 15.78
C GLY A 528 -33.44 12.26 15.30
N SER A 529 -33.32 12.04 13.99
CA SER A 529 -33.49 10.72 13.36
C SER A 529 -32.18 9.93 13.40
N TYR A 530 -32.26 8.66 13.00
CA TYR A 530 -31.07 7.95 12.50
C TYR A 530 -30.49 8.66 11.27
N ASP A 531 -29.19 8.48 11.03
CA ASP A 531 -28.49 8.94 9.80
C ASP A 531 -28.44 7.83 8.73
N TYR A 532 -27.90 8.14 7.56
CA TYR A 532 -27.71 7.18 6.48
C TYR A 532 -26.57 6.19 6.77
N SER A 533 -26.76 4.92 6.37
CA SER A 533 -25.75 3.86 6.48
C SER A 533 -24.38 4.27 5.92
N GLY A 534 -23.31 3.86 6.61
CA GLY A 534 -21.91 4.13 6.25
C GLY A 534 -21.29 5.38 6.92
N ARG A 535 -22.09 6.25 7.55
CA ARG A 535 -21.65 7.55 8.10
C ARG A 535 -21.03 7.53 9.52
N LEU A 536 -20.86 6.37 10.13
CA LEU A 536 -20.20 6.16 11.43
C LEU A 536 -18.74 5.72 11.30
N ASN A 537 -18.24 5.56 10.06
CA ASN A 537 -16.90 5.07 9.68
C ASN A 537 -15.74 5.66 10.50
N GLU A 538 -15.69 6.98 10.70
CA GLU A 538 -14.60 7.62 11.45
C GLU A 538 -14.72 7.52 12.99
N TRP A 539 -15.82 6.98 13.53
CA TRP A 539 -15.93 6.63 14.96
C TRP A 539 -15.34 5.26 15.28
N LEU A 540 -15.19 4.41 14.27
CA LEU A 540 -14.81 3.01 14.45
C LEU A 540 -13.41 2.78 15.05
N PRO A 541 -12.42 3.70 14.98
CA PRO A 541 -11.17 3.55 15.73
C PRO A 541 -11.36 3.39 17.25
N LEU A 542 -12.49 3.80 17.83
CA LEU A 542 -12.83 3.53 19.24
C LEU A 542 -12.96 2.03 19.56
N GLY A 543 -13.19 1.18 18.54
CA GLY A 543 -13.17 -0.29 18.68
C GLY A 543 -11.82 -0.83 19.17
N ARG A 544 -10.71 -0.14 18.84
CA ARG A 544 -9.34 -0.46 19.29
C ARG A 544 -9.20 -0.52 20.82
N TYR A 545 -10.05 0.22 21.53
CA TYR A 545 -10.06 0.34 22.99
C TYR A 545 -11.28 -0.33 23.64
N SER A 546 -12.12 -0.99 22.84
CA SER A 546 -13.37 -1.59 23.32
C SER A 546 -13.75 -2.80 22.46
N VAL A 547 -13.45 -3.99 23.00
CA VAL A 547 -13.91 -5.29 22.45
C VAL A 547 -15.42 -5.29 22.20
N LYS A 548 -16.21 -4.58 23.03
CA LYS A 548 -17.64 -4.42 22.81
C LYS A 548 -17.94 -3.69 21.49
N ILE A 549 -17.29 -2.54 21.24
CA ILE A 549 -17.47 -1.79 19.99
C ILE A 549 -16.92 -2.60 18.80
N GLN A 550 -15.79 -3.29 18.94
CA GLN A 550 -15.24 -4.12 17.87
C GLN A 550 -16.18 -5.27 17.46
N ASN A 551 -16.77 -5.98 18.43
CA ASN A 551 -17.79 -6.99 18.16
C ASN A 551 -19.04 -6.37 17.52
N LYS A 552 -19.46 -5.18 17.97
CA LYS A 552 -20.57 -4.42 17.39
C LYS A 552 -20.30 -4.03 15.92
N ILE A 553 -19.06 -3.73 15.55
CA ILE A 553 -18.64 -3.51 14.15
C ILE A 553 -18.80 -4.81 13.35
N LYS A 554 -18.29 -5.93 13.88
CA LYS A 554 -18.38 -7.28 13.29
C LYS A 554 -19.83 -7.73 13.04
N ASP A 555 -20.72 -7.48 13.99
CA ASP A 555 -22.10 -7.97 13.99
C ASP A 555 -23.10 -7.02 13.31
N LYS A 556 -22.93 -5.70 13.48
CA LYS A 556 -23.97 -4.69 13.18
C LYS A 556 -23.54 -3.61 12.17
N TYR A 557 -22.25 -3.48 11.83
CA TYR A 557 -21.76 -2.45 10.89
C TYR A 557 -21.33 -3.00 9.52
N ILE A 558 -21.59 -4.27 9.26
CA ILE A 558 -21.44 -4.90 7.94
C ILE A 558 -22.67 -4.64 7.03
N GLY A 559 -22.63 -5.13 5.78
CA GLY A 559 -23.76 -5.04 4.86
C GLY A 559 -23.96 -3.65 4.27
N SER A 560 -25.14 -3.04 4.44
CA SER A 560 -25.46 -1.72 3.85
C SER A 560 -24.55 -0.59 4.33
N ASN A 561 -23.98 -0.73 5.54
CA ASN A 561 -22.99 0.19 6.09
C ASN A 561 -21.64 0.16 5.34
N LEU A 562 -21.37 -0.86 4.52
CA LEU A 562 -20.17 -0.96 3.66
C LEU A 562 -20.39 -0.40 2.24
N LYS A 563 -21.58 0.13 1.93
CA LYS A 563 -21.92 0.64 0.58
C LYS A 563 -21.08 1.86 0.18
N PHE A 564 -20.72 2.70 1.15
CA PHE A 564 -19.88 3.87 0.95
C PHE A 564 -18.63 3.71 1.82
N TYR A 565 -17.45 3.87 1.21
CA TYR A 565 -16.16 3.79 1.92
C TYR A 565 -15.97 2.47 2.70
N GLY A 566 -16.49 1.36 2.14
CA GLY A 566 -16.46 0.05 2.78
C GLY A 566 -15.04 -0.40 3.11
N SER A 567 -14.08 -0.21 2.20
CA SER A 567 -12.67 -0.53 2.45
C SER A 567 -12.08 0.25 3.64
N GLN A 568 -12.48 1.51 3.87
CA GLN A 568 -12.06 2.24 5.08
C GLN A 568 -12.55 1.58 6.36
N THR A 569 -13.85 1.26 6.40
CA THR A 569 -14.49 0.58 7.54
C THR A 569 -13.79 -0.75 7.86
N LEU A 570 -13.45 -1.52 6.82
CA LEU A 570 -12.82 -2.84 6.95
C LEU A 570 -11.33 -2.75 7.35
N GLY A 571 -10.59 -1.77 6.82
CA GLY A 571 -9.21 -1.51 7.21
C GLY A 571 -9.10 -1.08 8.68
N ILE A 572 -9.96 -0.14 9.12
CA ILE A 572 -10.04 0.27 10.53
C ILE A 572 -10.43 -0.92 11.42
N ALA A 573 -11.39 -1.74 11.01
CA ALA A 573 -11.79 -2.93 11.76
C ALA A 573 -10.64 -3.95 11.87
N SER A 574 -9.85 -4.18 10.81
CA SER A 574 -8.66 -5.02 10.85
C SER A 574 -7.61 -4.50 11.85
N LEU A 575 -7.31 -3.20 11.78
CA LEU A 575 -6.35 -2.55 12.66
C LEU A 575 -6.78 -2.57 14.13
N ASN A 576 -8.07 -2.37 14.40
CA ASN A 576 -8.64 -2.53 15.74
C ASN A 576 -8.44 -3.96 16.27
N SER A 577 -8.72 -4.99 15.45
CA SER A 577 -8.49 -6.39 15.84
C SER A 577 -7.01 -6.62 16.15
N LYS A 578 -6.08 -6.18 15.28
CA LYS A 578 -4.64 -6.31 15.46
C LYS A 578 -4.16 -5.72 16.80
N PHE A 579 -4.60 -4.51 17.15
CA PHE A 579 -4.29 -3.90 18.46
C PHE A 579 -4.93 -4.66 19.65
N LEU A 580 -6.14 -5.21 19.50
CA LEU A 580 -6.81 -5.96 20.57
C LEU A 580 -6.22 -7.36 20.80
N THR A 581 -5.63 -7.98 19.78
CA THR A 581 -5.04 -9.32 19.88
C THR A 581 -3.54 -9.29 20.19
N ASP A 582 -2.81 -8.34 19.59
CA ASP A 582 -1.34 -8.31 19.58
C ASP A 582 -0.77 -7.11 20.35
N GLY A 583 -1.63 -6.20 20.84
CA GLY A 583 -1.25 -5.00 21.61
C GLY A 583 -0.76 -3.82 20.77
N SER A 584 -0.26 -4.06 19.55
CA SER A 584 0.26 -3.05 18.62
C SER A 584 -0.06 -3.39 17.15
N ALA A 585 0.10 -2.40 16.28
CA ALA A 585 0.13 -2.59 14.83
C ALA A 585 1.44 -3.27 14.38
N VAL A 586 1.51 -3.70 13.11
CA VAL A 586 2.79 -4.07 12.46
C VAL A 586 3.62 -2.82 12.16
N TYR A 587 2.96 -1.74 11.70
CA TYR A 587 3.59 -0.44 11.44
C TYR A 587 2.99 0.67 12.33
N PRO A 588 3.82 1.56 12.93
CA PRO A 588 5.27 1.59 12.81
C PRO A 588 5.97 0.42 13.49
N GLU A 589 7.19 0.16 13.04
CA GLU A 589 8.11 -0.85 13.59
C GLU A 589 8.41 -0.51 15.07
N ASN A 590 8.38 -1.51 15.97
CA ASN A 590 8.60 -1.33 17.42
C ASN A 590 9.86 -2.06 17.90
#